data_AF-A0A934GV92-F1
#
_entry.id   AF-A0A934GV92-F1
#
_cell.length_a   1.000
_cell.length_b   1.000
_cell.length_c   1.000
_cell.angle_alpha   90.00
_cell.angle_beta   90.00
_cell.angle_gamma   90.00
#
_symmetry.space_group_name_H-M   'P 1'
#
loop_
_entity.id
_entity.type
_entity.pdbx_description
1 polymer ?
#
loop_
_entity_poly.entity_id
_entity_poly.type
_entity_poly.pdbx_seq_one_letter_code
_entity_poly.pdbx_strand_id
1 'polypeptide(L)'
;MRISIWQQFASNHSNSFTVVGEFESVEAAQNAAEQLRQSLKPIIEWRMARAEEIWESFEATPIEIEVGQQWGVEWLNHHEWLESERSLNAIKTFENYVILGEGETWAGQEPFDEILLKLGAKVSAESGLGNTSIMVNITCHFLNSDAADKVLKIIRDYLAAKKEFLHKNPIPWIGYIRGEKQPNIDELERLDQIYSDREKAELRYFRENESLRNKMNEHDFQSEEAIKYRVQYSKLLEQMLERLPALTDDEKMLIVGARFSAGYMGAKEILLNEQKLEIVEAYFGIGLQGIPAFFAWLKDNGCHTLHYTIVEKLR
;
A
#
# COMPACT_ATOMS: atom_id res chain seq x y z
N MET A 1 20.34 40.27 7.61
CA MET A 1 20.15 38.88 7.13
C MET A 1 18.93 38.33 7.88
N ARG A 2 17.79 38.14 7.19
CA ARG A 2 16.55 37.61 7.79
C ARG A 2 16.51 36.11 7.51
N ILE A 3 16.90 35.30 8.49
CA ILE A 3 16.66 33.86 8.43
C ILE A 3 15.18 33.68 8.79
N SER A 4 14.37 33.19 7.84
CA SER A 4 12.96 32.90 8.14
C SER A 4 12.90 31.64 9.00
N ILE A 5 12.42 31.79 10.24
CA ILE A 5 12.17 30.72 11.22
C ILE A 5 11.37 29.53 10.62
N TRP A 6 10.63 29.74 9.54
CA TRP A 6 9.89 28.71 8.80
C TRP A 6 10.74 27.60 8.16
N GLN A 7 12.03 27.84 7.89
CA GLN A 7 12.92 26.79 7.36
C GLN A 7 13.41 25.79 8.42
N GLN A 8 13.25 26.10 9.71
CA GLN A 8 13.60 25.18 10.81
C GLN A 8 12.42 24.28 11.24
N PHE A 9 11.27 24.43 10.60
CA PHE A 9 10.07 23.61 10.82
C PHE A 9 9.63 22.85 9.57
N ALA A 10 10.53 22.67 8.58
CA ALA A 10 10.37 21.59 7.63
C ALA A 10 10.41 20.30 8.44
N SER A 11 9.22 19.81 8.77
CA SER A 11 8.91 18.65 9.59
C SER A 11 9.94 17.53 9.34
N ASN A 12 10.71 17.18 10.38
CA ASN A 12 11.32 15.87 10.61
C ASN A 12 11.24 14.85 9.45
N HIS A 13 12.12 15.01 8.46
CA HIS A 13 12.78 14.01 7.61
C HIS A 13 12.14 12.60 7.43
N SER A 14 10.84 12.46 7.20
CA SER A 14 10.27 11.18 6.79
C SER A 14 10.58 10.96 5.30
N ASN A 15 11.63 10.22 5.00
CA ASN A 15 11.79 9.62 3.68
C ASN A 15 10.78 8.48 3.53
N SER A 16 10.52 8.05 2.30
CA SER A 16 9.95 6.73 2.02
C SER A 16 10.60 6.22 0.76
N PHE A 17 10.66 4.91 0.60
CA PHE A 17 11.22 4.35 -0.61
C PHE A 17 10.47 3.11 -1.05
N THR A 18 10.60 2.84 -2.35
CA THR A 18 10.20 1.57 -2.97
C THR A 18 11.31 1.10 -3.89
N VAL A 19 11.74 -0.14 -3.68
CA VAL A 19 12.66 -0.89 -4.54
C VAL A 19 11.88 -1.98 -5.23
N VAL A 20 12.01 -2.05 -6.56
CA VAL A 20 11.43 -3.08 -7.40
C VAL A 20 12.56 -3.81 -8.10
N GLY A 21 12.73 -5.10 -7.81
CA GLY A 21 13.62 -6.00 -8.53
C GLY A 21 12.83 -6.91 -9.46
N GLU A 22 13.07 -6.82 -10.76
CA GLU A 22 12.55 -7.74 -11.79
C GLU A 22 13.53 -8.91 -11.98
N PHE A 23 13.04 -10.14 -11.93
CA PHE A 23 13.80 -11.38 -12.09
C PHE A 23 13.40 -12.13 -13.36
N GLU A 24 14.22 -13.11 -13.76
CA GLU A 24 13.95 -13.92 -14.96
C GLU A 24 12.72 -14.83 -14.81
N SER A 25 12.32 -15.17 -13.58
CA SER A 25 11.18 -16.06 -13.32
C SER A 25 10.52 -15.80 -11.96
N VAL A 26 9.29 -16.32 -11.81
CA VAL A 26 8.54 -16.29 -10.54
C VAL A 26 9.33 -16.99 -9.42
N GLU A 27 9.94 -18.13 -9.72
CA GLU A 27 10.74 -18.90 -8.76
C GLU A 27 11.98 -18.13 -8.30
N ALA A 28 12.66 -17.45 -9.24
CA ALA A 28 13.81 -16.60 -8.92
C ALA A 28 13.42 -15.43 -8.00
N ALA A 29 12.30 -14.75 -8.28
CA ALA A 29 11.79 -13.69 -7.42
C ALA A 29 11.40 -14.21 -6.02
N GLN A 30 10.75 -15.38 -5.92
CA GLN A 30 10.40 -15.99 -4.64
C GLN A 30 11.64 -16.35 -3.81
N ASN A 31 12.65 -16.97 -4.45
CA ASN A 31 13.91 -17.30 -3.80
C ASN A 31 14.66 -16.04 -3.33
N ALA A 32 14.74 -15.02 -4.17
CA ALA A 32 15.38 -13.75 -3.82
C ALA A 32 14.67 -13.04 -2.65
N ALA A 33 13.34 -13.00 -2.64
CA ALA A 33 12.58 -12.45 -1.53
C ALA A 33 12.81 -13.21 -0.22
N GLU A 34 12.93 -14.54 -0.28
CA GLU A 34 13.23 -15.35 0.90
C GLU A 34 14.65 -15.11 1.42
N GLN A 35 15.65 -15.06 0.54
CA GLN A 35 17.02 -14.71 0.92
C GLN A 35 17.12 -13.31 1.54
N LEU A 36 16.37 -12.34 0.99
CA LEU A 36 16.29 -11.00 1.56
C LEU A 36 15.67 -11.04 2.96
N ARG A 37 14.53 -11.73 3.16
CA ARG A 37 13.92 -11.89 4.49
C ARG A 37 14.86 -12.53 5.50
N GLN A 38 15.55 -13.60 5.10
CA GLN A 38 16.51 -14.29 5.95
C GLN A 38 17.69 -13.38 6.34
N SER A 39 18.15 -12.54 5.42
CA SER A 39 19.24 -11.58 5.67
C SER A 39 18.82 -10.45 6.61
N LEU A 40 17.57 -10.00 6.58
CA LEU A 40 17.07 -8.93 7.45
C LEU A 40 16.65 -9.42 8.85
N LYS A 41 16.39 -10.72 9.01
CA LYS A 41 15.92 -11.29 10.28
C LYS A 41 16.86 -11.02 11.47
N PRO A 42 18.21 -11.18 11.36
CA PRO A 42 19.12 -10.85 12.46
C PRO A 42 19.07 -9.38 12.88
N ILE A 43 18.85 -8.45 11.94
CA ILE A 43 18.72 -7.01 12.24
C ILE A 43 17.49 -6.78 13.12
N ILE A 44 16.36 -7.37 12.74
CA ILE A 44 15.10 -7.30 13.49
C ILE A 44 15.27 -7.91 14.89
N GLU A 45 15.82 -9.11 15.00
CA GLU A 45 16.05 -9.78 16.28
C GLU A 45 16.94 -8.96 17.22
N TRP A 46 18.01 -8.37 16.67
CA TRP A 46 18.92 -7.50 17.43
C TRP A 46 18.23 -6.23 17.93
N ARG A 47 17.40 -5.60 17.07
CA ARG A 47 16.62 -4.40 17.41
C ARG A 47 15.57 -4.67 18.47
N MET A 48 14.80 -5.74 18.32
CA MET A 48 13.79 -6.14 19.32
C MET A 48 14.41 -6.38 20.70
N ALA A 49 15.64 -6.90 20.76
CA ALA A 49 16.37 -7.09 22.01
C ALA A 49 16.93 -5.79 22.62
N ARG A 50 16.93 -4.67 21.88
CA ARG A 50 17.54 -3.37 22.24
C ARG A 50 16.65 -2.17 21.93
N ALA A 51 15.34 -2.35 21.97
CA ALA A 51 14.38 -1.33 21.52
C ALA A 51 14.53 0.04 22.21
N GLU A 52 15.12 0.09 23.41
CA GLU A 52 15.34 1.34 24.16
C GLU A 52 16.64 2.08 23.76
N GLU A 53 17.61 1.42 23.13
CA GLU A 53 18.97 1.96 22.91
C GLU A 53 19.14 2.71 21.57
N ILE A 54 18.19 2.56 20.63
CA ILE A 54 18.44 2.82 19.19
C ILE A 54 17.89 4.18 18.72
N TRP A 55 17.02 4.82 19.49
CA TRP A 55 16.27 6.01 19.06
C TRP A 55 17.12 7.27 18.76
N GLU A 56 18.40 7.29 19.13
CA GLU A 56 19.23 8.50 19.08
C GLU A 56 20.33 8.50 18.00
N SER A 57 20.55 7.39 17.29
CA SER A 57 21.62 7.30 16.28
C SER A 57 21.05 7.19 14.87
N PHE A 58 21.67 7.86 13.89
CA PHE A 58 21.39 7.64 12.47
C PHE A 58 22.32 6.59 11.84
N GLU A 59 23.44 6.29 12.48
CA GLU A 59 24.48 5.40 11.96
C GLU A 59 24.03 3.94 11.98
N ALA A 60 24.45 3.17 10.96
CA ALA A 60 24.18 1.74 10.91
C ALA A 60 24.63 1.01 12.19
N THR A 61 23.77 0.13 12.65
CA THR A 61 24.05 -0.75 13.79
C THR A 61 25.13 -1.79 13.43
N PRO A 62 25.83 -2.37 14.41
CA PRO A 62 26.83 -3.40 14.13
C PRO A 62 26.29 -4.60 13.32
N ILE A 63 25.03 -4.98 13.55
CA ILE A 63 24.40 -6.08 12.80
C ILE A 63 24.06 -5.67 11.37
N GLU A 64 23.61 -4.45 11.12
CA GLU A 64 23.39 -3.94 9.76
C GLU A 64 24.70 -3.89 8.96
N ILE A 65 25.81 -3.50 9.61
CA ILE A 65 27.15 -3.55 9.02
C ILE A 65 27.55 -4.99 8.68
N GLU A 66 27.31 -5.95 9.58
CA GLU A 66 27.61 -7.37 9.33
C GLU A 66 26.81 -7.92 8.15
N VAL A 67 25.50 -7.65 8.08
CA VAL A 67 24.67 -8.03 6.92
C VAL A 67 25.15 -7.35 5.65
N GLY A 68 25.51 -6.06 5.71
CA GLY A 68 26.10 -5.34 4.59
C GLY A 68 27.37 -6.03 4.06
N GLN A 69 28.27 -6.46 4.96
CA GLN A 69 29.48 -7.19 4.60
C GLN A 69 29.21 -8.55 3.95
N GLN A 70 28.19 -9.30 4.41
CA GLN A 70 27.81 -10.58 3.81
C GLN A 70 27.41 -10.43 2.34
N TRP A 71 26.73 -9.33 2.01
CA TRP A 71 26.36 -9.01 0.63
C TRP A 71 27.44 -8.21 -0.10
N GLY A 72 28.46 -7.69 0.58
CA GLY A 72 29.42 -6.75 0.01
C GLY A 72 28.73 -5.47 -0.49
N VAL A 73 27.85 -4.92 0.34
CA VAL A 73 27.17 -3.62 0.19
C VAL A 73 27.55 -2.72 1.36
N GLU A 74 27.58 -1.41 1.12
CA GLU A 74 27.84 -0.45 2.19
C GLU A 74 26.55 -0.08 2.92
N TRP A 75 26.53 -0.28 4.24
CA TRP A 75 25.36 0.05 5.07
C TRP A 75 25.69 1.25 5.96
N LEU A 76 25.29 2.44 5.53
CA LEU A 76 25.67 3.70 6.18
C LEU A 76 24.74 4.10 7.32
N ASN A 77 23.43 3.97 7.10
CA ASN A 77 22.40 4.43 8.04
C ASN A 77 21.59 3.25 8.57
N HIS A 78 21.21 3.32 9.84
CA HIS A 78 20.28 2.34 10.40
C HIS A 78 18.88 2.53 9.80
N HIS A 79 18.15 1.42 9.60
CA HIS A 79 16.79 1.42 9.06
C HIS A 79 15.80 1.17 10.19
N GLU A 80 15.26 2.25 10.75
CA GLU A 80 14.44 2.24 11.94
C GLU A 80 13.19 1.36 11.84
N TRP A 81 12.64 1.25 10.63
CA TRP A 81 11.47 0.45 10.33
C TRP A 81 11.69 -1.07 10.49
N LEU A 82 12.93 -1.56 10.57
CA LEU A 82 13.27 -2.97 10.83
C LEU A 82 13.11 -3.36 12.32
N GLU A 83 12.05 -2.90 12.98
CA GLU A 83 11.86 -3.03 14.43
C GLU A 83 11.06 -4.25 14.87
N SER A 84 10.42 -4.98 13.95
CA SER A 84 9.60 -6.14 14.30
C SER A 84 9.57 -7.19 13.19
N GLU A 85 9.16 -8.42 13.51
CA GLU A 85 8.94 -9.46 12.47
C GLU A 85 7.92 -9.02 11.42
N ARG A 86 7.00 -8.11 11.77
CA ARG A 86 6.04 -7.55 10.81
C ARG A 86 6.71 -6.72 9.73
N SER A 87 7.89 -6.15 9.98
CA SER A 87 8.66 -5.39 9.00
C SER A 87 9.05 -6.24 7.79
N LEU A 88 9.20 -7.57 7.95
CA LEU A 88 9.43 -8.48 6.82
C LEU A 88 8.24 -8.53 5.84
N ASN A 89 7.06 -8.04 6.25
CA ASN A 89 5.93 -7.88 5.36
C ASN A 89 6.13 -6.75 4.32
N ALA A 90 7.11 -5.86 4.50
CA ALA A 90 7.50 -4.88 3.49
C ALA A 90 8.05 -5.57 2.22
N ILE A 91 8.58 -6.79 2.35
CA ILE A 91 9.08 -7.60 1.23
C ILE A 91 7.92 -8.42 0.64
N LYS A 92 7.48 -8.03 -0.54
CA LYS A 92 6.40 -8.69 -1.30
C LYS A 92 6.92 -9.27 -2.61
N THR A 93 6.24 -10.31 -3.08
CA THR A 93 6.47 -10.87 -4.42
C THR A 93 5.20 -10.75 -5.24
N PHE A 94 5.36 -10.48 -6.53
CA PHE A 94 4.28 -10.51 -7.49
C PHE A 94 4.84 -10.94 -8.84
N GLU A 95 4.37 -12.07 -9.37
CA GLU A 95 4.97 -12.72 -10.55
C GLU A 95 6.50 -12.83 -10.41
N ASN A 96 7.26 -12.30 -11.37
CA ASN A 96 8.72 -12.29 -11.37
C ASN A 96 9.32 -11.03 -10.70
N TYR A 97 8.55 -10.30 -9.90
CA TYR A 97 9.01 -9.10 -9.19
C TYR A 97 9.16 -9.34 -7.69
N VAL A 98 10.23 -8.80 -7.11
CA VAL A 98 10.38 -8.56 -5.66
C VAL A 98 10.25 -7.09 -5.42
N ILE A 99 9.37 -6.73 -4.49
CA ILE A 99 9.08 -5.34 -4.16
C ILE A 99 9.29 -5.17 -2.67
N LEU A 100 10.18 -4.25 -2.34
CA LEU A 100 10.41 -3.80 -0.98
C LEU A 100 9.98 -2.35 -0.91
N GLY A 101 9.03 -2.02 -0.04
CA GLY A 101 8.66 -0.63 0.17
C GLY A 101 8.26 -0.41 1.62
N GLU A 102 8.67 0.73 2.16
CA GLU A 102 8.34 1.11 3.52
C GLU A 102 7.98 2.59 3.60
N GLY A 103 6.98 2.89 4.43
CA GLY A 103 6.55 4.25 4.73
C GLY A 103 7.37 4.84 5.86
N GLU A 104 7.62 6.15 5.80
CA GLU A 104 8.23 6.96 6.87
C GLU A 104 9.50 6.34 7.50
N THR A 105 10.63 6.47 6.80
CA THR A 105 11.97 6.11 7.29
C THR A 105 12.96 7.28 7.17
N TRP A 106 14.05 7.28 7.92
CA TRP A 106 15.15 8.25 7.82
C TRP A 106 16.24 7.79 6.85
N ALA A 107 16.31 6.47 6.59
CA ALA A 107 17.28 5.89 5.68
C ALA A 107 16.77 5.85 4.24
N GLY A 108 17.71 5.73 3.30
CA GLY A 108 17.41 5.53 1.88
C GLY A 108 17.36 4.05 1.52
N GLN A 109 17.05 3.76 0.27
CA GLN A 109 16.89 2.41 -0.28
C GLN A 109 18.19 1.66 -0.59
N GLU A 110 19.34 2.34 -0.56
CA GLU A 110 20.59 1.91 -1.19
C GLU A 110 21.08 0.50 -0.80
N PRO A 111 21.07 0.05 0.47
CA PRO A 111 21.51 -1.31 0.75
C PRO A 111 20.60 -2.36 0.10
N PHE A 112 19.32 -2.06 -0.08
CA PHE A 112 18.36 -3.03 -0.62
C PHE A 112 18.38 -3.10 -2.15
N ASP A 113 18.55 -1.97 -2.85
CA ASP A 113 18.65 -2.00 -4.31
C ASP A 113 19.95 -2.72 -4.75
N GLU A 114 21.06 -2.54 -4.03
CA GLU A 114 22.30 -3.28 -4.24
C GLU A 114 22.18 -4.79 -3.93
N ILE A 115 21.50 -5.17 -2.83
CA ILE A 115 21.27 -6.59 -2.52
C ILE A 115 20.43 -7.25 -3.61
N LEU A 116 19.36 -6.61 -4.07
CA LEU A 116 18.54 -7.15 -5.16
C LEU A 116 19.31 -7.28 -6.48
N LEU A 117 20.18 -6.33 -6.81
CA LEU A 117 21.08 -6.44 -7.97
C LEU A 117 21.98 -7.67 -7.85
N LYS A 118 22.55 -7.93 -6.67
CA LYS A 118 23.40 -9.11 -6.41
C LYS A 118 22.63 -10.43 -6.44
N LEU A 119 21.35 -10.40 -6.12
CA LEU A 119 20.42 -11.52 -6.28
C LEU A 119 20.02 -11.78 -7.75
N GLY A 120 20.51 -10.95 -8.69
CA GLY A 120 20.27 -11.11 -10.12
C GLY A 120 19.07 -10.33 -10.66
N ALA A 121 18.52 -9.39 -9.89
CA ALA A 121 17.42 -8.55 -10.35
C ALA A 121 17.89 -7.45 -11.32
N LYS A 122 17.01 -7.04 -12.23
CA LYS A 122 17.02 -5.69 -12.79
C LYS A 122 16.28 -4.78 -11.81
N VAL A 123 16.97 -3.80 -11.24
CA VAL A 123 16.41 -2.98 -10.14
C VAL A 123 16.02 -1.58 -10.59
N SER A 124 14.83 -1.15 -10.16
CA SER A 124 14.34 0.23 -10.20
C SER A 124 13.99 0.64 -8.78
N ALA A 125 14.44 1.82 -8.33
CA ALA A 125 14.11 2.28 -6.99
C ALA A 125 13.83 3.79 -6.94
N GLU A 126 12.80 4.15 -6.19
CA GLU A 126 12.33 5.52 -5.99
C GLU A 126 12.39 5.87 -4.50
N SER A 127 12.96 7.03 -4.19
CA SER A 127 12.89 7.68 -2.87
C SER A 127 12.03 8.93 -2.98
N GLY A 128 11.21 9.19 -1.97
CA GLY A 128 10.41 10.40 -1.94
C GLY A 128 9.46 10.47 -0.75
N LEU A 129 8.87 11.63 -0.53
CA LEU A 129 7.87 11.81 0.52
C LEU A 129 6.54 11.15 0.10
N GLY A 130 6.17 10.07 0.78
CA GLY A 130 4.77 9.64 0.91
C GLY A 130 4.16 8.88 -0.26
N ASN A 131 4.94 8.23 -1.12
CA ASN A 131 4.39 7.32 -2.14
C ASN A 131 5.26 6.07 -2.28
N THR A 132 4.96 5.05 -1.48
CA THR A 132 5.48 3.69 -1.68
C THR A 132 4.76 2.93 -2.80
N SER A 133 3.87 3.61 -3.52
CA SER A 133 3.04 3.05 -4.58
C SER A 133 3.84 2.76 -5.85
N ILE A 134 3.70 1.53 -6.37
CA ILE A 134 4.16 1.20 -7.71
C ILE A 134 3.11 1.66 -8.72
N MET A 135 3.58 2.28 -9.80
CA MET A 135 2.76 2.62 -10.95
C MET A 135 2.84 1.48 -11.99
N VAL A 136 1.70 1.12 -12.56
CA VAL A 136 1.60 0.12 -13.63
C VAL A 136 0.76 0.66 -14.78
N ASN A 137 1.20 0.40 -16.01
CA ASN A 137 0.32 0.51 -17.18
C ASN A 137 -0.38 -0.83 -17.37
N ILE A 138 -1.70 -0.82 -17.51
CA ILE A 138 -2.53 -2.02 -17.65
C ILE A 138 -3.24 -1.96 -18.99
N THR A 139 -3.16 -3.03 -19.77
CA THR A 139 -3.93 -3.25 -20.98
C THR A 139 -4.79 -4.49 -20.80
N CYS A 140 -6.08 -4.36 -21.05
CA CYS A 140 -7.04 -5.44 -20.94
C CYS A 140 -7.89 -5.53 -22.21
N HIS A 141 -8.00 -6.74 -22.77
CA HIS A 141 -8.87 -7.03 -23.91
C HIS A 141 -10.11 -7.79 -23.45
N PHE A 142 -11.28 -7.36 -23.93
CA PHE A 142 -12.59 -7.95 -23.69
C PHE A 142 -13.11 -8.64 -24.94
N LEU A 143 -14.00 -9.63 -24.80
CA LEU A 143 -14.59 -10.33 -25.95
C LEU A 143 -15.65 -9.48 -26.68
N ASN A 144 -16.22 -8.48 -26.02
CA ASN A 144 -17.19 -7.56 -26.58
C ASN A 144 -17.07 -6.17 -25.94
N SER A 145 -17.55 -5.15 -26.65
CA SER A 145 -17.51 -3.75 -26.21
C SER A 145 -18.34 -3.52 -24.95
N ASP A 146 -19.49 -4.20 -24.81
CA ASP A 146 -20.41 -4.00 -23.69
C ASP A 146 -19.76 -4.32 -22.33
N ALA A 147 -18.96 -5.39 -22.27
CA ALA A 147 -18.19 -5.74 -21.07
C ALA A 147 -17.12 -4.68 -20.76
N ALA A 148 -16.41 -4.20 -21.79
CA ALA A 148 -15.39 -3.17 -21.64
C ALA A 148 -15.98 -1.83 -21.16
N ASP A 149 -17.11 -1.41 -21.75
CA ASP A 149 -17.87 -0.22 -21.35
C ASP A 149 -18.37 -0.32 -19.91
N LYS A 150 -18.88 -1.49 -19.50
CA LYS A 150 -19.30 -1.75 -18.12
C LYS A 150 -18.14 -1.59 -17.14
N VAL A 151 -16.99 -2.19 -17.42
CA VAL A 151 -15.79 -2.08 -16.57
C VAL A 151 -15.29 -0.64 -16.53
N LEU A 152 -15.18 0.03 -17.68
CA LEU A 152 -14.79 1.44 -17.76
C LEU A 152 -15.68 2.32 -16.90
N LYS A 153 -17.00 2.12 -16.97
CA LYS A 153 -17.96 2.87 -16.17
C LYS A 153 -17.70 2.67 -14.67
N ILE A 154 -17.51 1.43 -14.22
CA ILE A 154 -17.25 1.13 -12.80
C ILE A 154 -15.96 1.83 -12.32
N ILE A 155 -14.87 1.74 -13.08
CA ILE A 155 -13.60 2.38 -12.72
C ILE A 155 -13.75 3.91 -12.70
N ARG A 156 -14.41 4.50 -13.70
CA ARG A 156 -14.63 5.95 -13.76
C ARG A 156 -15.51 6.44 -12.61
N ASP A 157 -16.57 5.72 -12.28
CA ASP A 157 -17.44 6.07 -11.15
C ASP A 157 -16.66 6.02 -9.83
N TYR A 158 -15.83 4.99 -9.64
CA TYR A 158 -14.92 4.87 -8.50
C TYR A 158 -13.92 6.05 -8.43
N LEU A 159 -13.23 6.37 -9.54
CA LEU A 159 -12.25 7.45 -9.57
C LEU A 159 -12.85 8.86 -9.49
N ALA A 160 -14.04 9.09 -10.05
CA ALA A 160 -14.69 10.40 -10.05
C ALA A 160 -15.08 10.86 -8.63
N ALA A 161 -15.40 9.92 -7.74
CA ALA A 161 -15.72 10.23 -6.34
C ALA A 161 -14.53 10.78 -5.53
N LYS A 162 -13.30 10.67 -6.06
CA LYS A 162 -12.08 11.09 -5.37
C LYS A 162 -11.90 12.58 -5.18
N LYS A 163 -12.56 13.44 -5.98
CA LYS A 163 -12.29 14.89 -5.94
C LYS A 163 -12.59 15.55 -4.59
N GLU A 164 -13.32 14.88 -3.69
CA GLU A 164 -13.52 15.39 -2.34
C GLU A 164 -12.90 14.52 -1.25
N PHE A 165 -12.93 13.18 -1.32
CA PHE A 165 -12.24 12.29 -0.37
C PHE A 165 -12.08 10.88 -0.98
N LEU A 166 -10.92 10.25 -0.77
CA LEU A 166 -10.49 9.01 -1.45
C LEU A 166 -11.27 7.74 -1.06
N HIS A 167 -12.08 7.79 0.00
CA HIS A 167 -12.66 6.58 0.62
C HIS A 167 -14.19 6.42 0.42
N LYS A 168 -14.82 7.23 -0.43
CA LYS A 168 -16.30 7.30 -0.47
C LYS A 168 -17.01 6.24 -1.29
N ASN A 169 -16.34 5.59 -2.23
CA ASN A 169 -16.97 4.57 -3.04
C ASN A 169 -16.50 3.19 -2.59
N PRO A 170 -17.42 2.21 -2.62
CA PRO A 170 -17.01 0.83 -2.50
C PRO A 170 -15.92 0.51 -3.52
N ILE A 171 -14.93 -0.25 -3.09
CA ILE A 171 -13.82 -0.70 -3.92
C ILE A 171 -14.33 -1.90 -4.71
N PRO A 172 -14.43 -1.82 -6.05
CA PRO A 172 -15.03 -2.89 -6.85
C PRO A 172 -14.32 -4.24 -6.73
N TRP A 173 -13.04 -4.23 -6.35
CA TRP A 173 -12.20 -5.41 -6.19
C TRP A 173 -11.92 -5.77 -4.72
N ILE A 174 -12.72 -5.28 -3.76
CA ILE A 174 -12.51 -5.53 -2.32
C ILE A 174 -12.59 -7.02 -1.95
N GLY A 175 -13.41 -7.78 -2.66
CA GLY A 175 -13.57 -9.22 -2.43
C GLY A 175 -12.52 -10.10 -3.10
N TYR A 176 -11.44 -9.51 -3.65
CA TYR A 176 -10.33 -10.25 -4.23
C TYR A 176 -9.12 -10.07 -3.33
N ILE A 177 -8.67 -11.14 -2.68
CA ILE A 177 -7.52 -11.12 -1.78
C ILE A 177 -6.41 -11.93 -2.45
N ARG A 178 -5.22 -11.32 -2.60
CA ARG A 178 -4.05 -11.95 -3.24
C ARG A 178 -4.34 -12.49 -4.66
N GLY A 179 -5.27 -11.87 -5.37
CA GLY A 179 -5.66 -12.28 -6.72
C GLY A 179 -6.68 -13.41 -6.77
N GLU A 180 -7.28 -13.78 -5.63
CA GLU A 180 -8.31 -14.81 -5.56
C GLU A 180 -9.63 -14.23 -5.09
N LYS A 181 -10.72 -14.59 -5.80
CA LYS A 181 -12.08 -14.24 -5.41
C LYS A 181 -12.43 -14.96 -4.12
N GLN A 182 -12.81 -14.20 -3.11
CA GLN A 182 -13.16 -14.77 -1.82
C GLN A 182 -14.56 -15.41 -1.85
N PRO A 183 -14.77 -16.54 -1.15
CA PRO A 183 -16.06 -17.24 -1.13
C PRO A 183 -17.17 -16.40 -0.47
N ASN A 184 -16.82 -15.41 0.34
CA ASN A 184 -17.72 -14.49 1.02
C ASN A 184 -17.72 -13.08 0.40
N ILE A 185 -17.40 -12.94 -0.88
CA ILE A 185 -17.31 -11.64 -1.58
C ILE A 185 -18.53 -10.74 -1.36
N ASP A 186 -19.76 -11.28 -1.45
CA ASP A 186 -20.99 -10.48 -1.25
C ASP A 186 -21.04 -9.83 0.14
N GLU A 187 -20.54 -10.52 1.16
CA GLU A 187 -20.47 -10.02 2.52
C GLU A 187 -19.35 -8.97 2.67
N LEU A 188 -18.21 -9.18 2.00
CA LEU A 188 -17.11 -8.20 1.95
C LEU A 188 -17.54 -6.90 1.27
N GLU A 189 -18.24 -6.99 0.15
CA GLU A 189 -18.82 -5.85 -0.56
C GLU A 189 -19.85 -5.11 0.30
N ARG A 190 -20.69 -5.85 1.03
CA ARG A 190 -21.67 -5.27 1.97
C ARG A 190 -20.98 -4.52 3.12
N LEU A 191 -19.93 -5.08 3.69
CA LEU A 191 -19.13 -4.43 4.74
C LEU A 191 -18.46 -3.16 4.23
N ASP A 192 -17.89 -3.23 3.03
CA ASP A 192 -17.25 -2.10 2.39
C ASP A 192 -18.25 -0.96 2.11
N GLN A 193 -19.47 -1.30 1.66
CA GLN A 193 -20.56 -0.34 1.49
C GLN A 193 -20.95 0.34 2.82
N ILE A 194 -21.15 -0.44 3.90
CA ILE A 194 -21.51 0.09 5.22
C ILE A 194 -20.43 1.06 5.73
N TYR A 195 -19.16 0.68 5.60
CA TYR A 195 -18.05 1.56 5.97
C TYR A 195 -18.04 2.83 5.10
N SER A 196 -18.26 2.72 3.79
CA SER A 196 -18.35 3.88 2.87
C SER A 196 -19.46 4.85 3.30
N ASP A 197 -20.62 4.31 3.67
CA ASP A 197 -21.75 5.12 4.11
C ASP A 197 -21.50 5.80 5.46
N ARG A 198 -20.75 5.16 6.37
CA ARG A 198 -20.25 5.79 7.61
C ARG A 198 -19.41 7.01 7.28
N GLU A 199 -18.36 6.86 6.47
CA GLU A 199 -17.46 7.98 6.17
C GLU A 199 -18.18 9.13 5.46
N LYS A 200 -19.15 8.81 4.60
CA LYS A 200 -20.03 9.83 4.00
C LYS A 200 -20.87 10.56 5.05
N ALA A 201 -21.42 9.85 6.03
CA ALA A 201 -22.21 10.44 7.10
C ALA A 201 -21.35 11.31 8.03
N GLU A 202 -20.16 10.84 8.43
CA GLU A 202 -19.18 11.59 9.23
C GLU A 202 -18.78 12.88 8.50
N LEU A 203 -18.44 12.79 7.22
CA LEU A 203 -18.08 13.97 6.43
C LEU A 203 -19.23 14.95 6.26
N ARG A 204 -20.46 14.46 6.08
CA ARG A 204 -21.65 15.32 6.03
C ARG A 204 -21.80 16.07 7.36
N TYR A 205 -21.72 15.35 8.47
CA TYR A 205 -21.76 15.95 9.80
C TYR A 205 -20.68 17.01 9.99
N PHE A 206 -19.43 16.74 9.60
CA PHE A 206 -18.35 17.75 9.70
C PHE A 206 -18.53 18.96 8.78
N ARG A 207 -19.12 18.77 7.59
CA ARG A 207 -19.48 19.90 6.71
C ARG A 207 -20.58 20.77 7.30
N GLU A 208 -21.55 20.16 7.96
CA GLU A 208 -22.66 20.85 8.62
C GLU A 208 -22.23 21.52 9.94
N ASN A 209 -21.09 21.09 10.52
CA ASN A 209 -20.54 21.59 11.78
C ASN A 209 -19.13 22.18 11.57
N GLU A 210 -19.03 23.29 10.84
CA GLU A 210 -17.76 23.92 10.42
C GLU A 210 -16.79 24.21 11.59
N SER A 211 -17.33 24.52 12.78
CA SER A 211 -16.52 24.72 14.00
C SER A 211 -15.80 23.46 14.47
N LEU A 212 -16.36 22.27 14.24
CA LEU A 212 -15.72 20.98 14.53
C LEU A 212 -14.68 20.63 13.46
N ARG A 213 -14.94 20.99 12.19
CA ARG A 213 -13.97 20.78 11.10
C ARG A 213 -12.67 21.54 11.34
N ASN A 214 -12.75 22.78 11.83
CA ASN A 214 -11.56 23.56 12.16
C ASN A 214 -10.76 22.92 13.30
N LYS A 215 -11.44 22.37 14.31
CA LYS A 215 -10.79 21.62 15.42
C LYS A 215 -10.13 20.31 14.95
N MET A 216 -10.71 19.61 13.96
CA MET A 216 -10.08 18.43 13.38
C MET A 216 -8.75 18.74 12.69
N ASN A 217 -8.64 19.90 12.03
CA ASN A 217 -7.41 20.31 11.36
C ASN A 217 -6.31 20.76 12.34
N GLU A 218 -6.67 21.07 13.59
CA GLU A 218 -5.75 21.48 14.65
C GLU A 218 -5.12 20.29 15.41
N HIS A 219 -5.19 19.07 14.86
CA HIS A 219 -4.76 17.81 15.50
C HIS A 219 -5.46 17.47 16.82
N ASP A 220 -6.52 18.18 17.19
CA ASP A 220 -7.31 17.88 18.39
C ASP A 220 -8.37 16.80 18.06
N PHE A 221 -7.87 15.60 17.76
CA PHE A 221 -8.66 14.39 17.48
C PHE A 221 -9.50 13.89 18.68
N GLN A 222 -9.52 14.64 19.80
CA GLN A 222 -10.06 14.18 21.08
C GLN A 222 -11.38 14.83 21.50
N SER A 223 -12.12 15.48 20.60
CA SER A 223 -13.46 15.94 20.98
C SER A 223 -14.31 14.76 21.46
N GLU A 224 -14.95 14.93 22.61
CA GLU A 224 -15.71 13.87 23.30
C GLU A 224 -16.82 13.27 22.41
N GLU A 225 -17.41 14.09 21.53
CA GLU A 225 -18.41 13.67 20.54
C GLU A 225 -17.83 12.79 19.43
N ALA A 226 -16.66 13.14 18.88
CA ALA A 226 -15.97 12.30 17.89
C ALA A 226 -15.52 10.96 18.48
N ILE A 227 -15.05 10.97 19.74
CA ILE A 227 -14.70 9.75 20.48
C ILE A 227 -15.94 8.87 20.68
N LYS A 228 -17.07 9.45 21.09
CA LYS A 228 -18.33 8.72 21.31
C LYS A 228 -18.83 8.05 20.03
N TYR A 229 -18.77 8.75 18.90
CA TYR A 229 -19.12 8.18 17.58
C TYR A 229 -18.18 7.03 17.20
N ARG A 230 -16.86 7.21 17.35
CA ARG A 230 -15.86 6.14 17.10
C ARG A 230 -16.12 4.92 17.97
N VAL A 231 -16.31 5.08 19.29
CA VAL A 231 -16.52 3.96 20.22
C VAL A 231 -17.80 3.19 19.89
N GLN A 232 -18.90 3.88 19.59
CA GLN A 232 -20.15 3.22 19.20
C GLN A 232 -19.98 2.42 17.90
N TYR A 233 -19.23 2.95 16.93
CA TYR A 233 -19.02 2.28 15.66
C TYR A 233 -17.98 1.16 15.74
N SER A 234 -16.89 1.32 16.49
CA SER A 234 -15.92 0.24 16.75
C SER A 234 -16.62 -0.98 17.34
N LYS A 235 -17.56 -0.77 18.27
CA LYS A 235 -18.41 -1.87 18.80
C LYS A 235 -19.27 -2.52 17.73
N LEU A 236 -19.81 -1.75 16.79
CA LEU A 236 -20.59 -2.31 15.68
C LEU A 236 -19.71 -3.12 14.73
N LEU A 237 -18.52 -2.61 14.39
CA LEU A 237 -17.52 -3.30 13.59
C LEU A 237 -17.05 -4.58 14.27
N GLU A 238 -16.73 -4.54 15.56
CA GLU A 238 -16.40 -5.71 16.38
C GLU A 238 -17.53 -6.75 16.33
N GLN A 239 -18.77 -6.35 16.60
CA GLN A 239 -19.94 -7.23 16.52
C GLN A 239 -20.16 -7.82 15.12
N MET A 240 -19.79 -7.09 14.07
CA MET A 240 -19.85 -7.59 12.69
C MET A 240 -18.71 -8.56 12.39
N LEU A 241 -17.47 -8.26 12.81
CA LEU A 241 -16.32 -9.14 12.67
C LEU A 241 -16.49 -10.45 13.47
N GLU A 242 -17.14 -10.39 14.64
CA GLU A 242 -17.54 -11.56 15.44
C GLU A 242 -18.55 -12.46 14.71
N ARG A 243 -19.36 -11.90 13.82
CA ARG A 243 -20.33 -12.63 12.98
C ARG A 243 -19.71 -13.24 11.73
N LEU A 244 -18.41 -13.05 11.50
CA LEU A 244 -17.64 -13.63 10.41
C LEU A 244 -16.66 -14.69 10.95
N PRO A 245 -17.15 -15.79 11.57
CA PRO A 245 -16.28 -16.80 12.19
C PRO A 245 -15.42 -17.55 11.16
N ALA A 246 -15.73 -17.45 9.87
CA ALA A 246 -14.96 -18.08 8.79
C ALA A 246 -13.70 -17.31 8.41
N LEU A 247 -13.53 -16.06 8.87
CA LEU A 247 -12.36 -15.25 8.56
C LEU A 247 -11.32 -15.37 9.66
N THR A 248 -10.08 -15.61 9.25
CA THR A 248 -8.88 -15.51 10.08
C THR A 248 -8.67 -14.06 10.54
N ASP A 249 -7.92 -13.86 11.62
CA ASP A 249 -7.62 -12.51 12.13
C ASP A 249 -6.83 -11.69 11.09
N ASP A 250 -5.98 -12.34 10.30
CA ASP A 250 -5.29 -11.72 9.17
C ASP A 250 -6.26 -11.25 8.09
N GLU A 251 -7.30 -12.03 7.76
CA GLU A 251 -8.34 -11.64 6.79
C GLU A 251 -9.22 -10.50 7.33
N LYS A 252 -9.55 -10.52 8.63
CA LYS A 252 -10.29 -9.44 9.28
C LYS A 252 -9.47 -8.14 9.30
N MET A 253 -8.19 -8.24 9.66
CA MET A 253 -7.22 -7.15 9.56
C MET A 253 -7.01 -6.71 8.12
N LEU A 254 -7.10 -7.62 7.15
CA LEU A 254 -7.13 -7.28 5.74
C LEU A 254 -8.45 -6.65 5.32
N ILE A 255 -9.58 -6.77 5.99
CA ILE A 255 -10.82 -6.06 5.57
C ILE A 255 -10.84 -4.65 6.13
N VAL A 256 -10.51 -4.52 7.42
CA VAL A 256 -10.32 -3.23 8.09
C VAL A 256 -9.13 -2.51 7.47
N GLY A 257 -8.08 -3.25 7.16
CA GLY A 257 -6.87 -2.81 6.49
C GLY A 257 -7.02 -2.64 4.98
N ALA A 258 -7.80 -3.44 4.24
CA ALA A 258 -7.86 -3.41 2.76
C ALA A 258 -8.37 -2.09 2.22
N ARG A 259 -9.23 -1.39 2.95
CA ARG A 259 -9.57 -0.01 2.57
C ARG A 259 -8.39 0.92 2.61
N PHE A 260 -7.53 0.74 3.61
CA PHE A 260 -6.26 1.45 3.68
C PHE A 260 -5.23 0.83 2.73
N SER A 261 -5.26 -0.48 2.47
CA SER A 261 -4.16 -1.23 1.88
C SER A 261 -4.33 -1.74 0.45
N ALA A 262 -5.38 -2.52 0.18
CA ALA A 262 -5.59 -3.13 -1.13
C ALA A 262 -6.44 -2.26 -2.07
N GLY A 263 -7.16 -1.28 -1.53
CA GLY A 263 -8.36 -0.77 -2.18
C GLY A 263 -8.21 0.53 -2.95
N TYR A 264 -7.26 1.38 -2.55
CA TYR A 264 -7.10 2.66 -3.20
C TYR A 264 -6.37 2.49 -4.52
N MET A 265 -7.03 2.76 -5.64
CA MET A 265 -6.40 2.80 -6.97
C MET A 265 -6.56 4.19 -7.54
N GLY A 266 -5.49 4.85 -7.98
CA GLY A 266 -5.58 5.98 -8.91
C GLY A 266 -5.06 5.61 -10.28
N ALA A 267 -5.32 6.47 -11.26
CA ALA A 267 -4.77 6.36 -12.60
C ALA A 267 -4.62 7.76 -13.18
N LYS A 268 -3.63 7.96 -14.04
CA LYS A 268 -3.44 9.21 -14.79
C LYS A 268 -4.46 9.32 -15.92
N GLU A 269 -4.67 8.23 -16.64
CA GLU A 269 -5.56 8.18 -17.80
C GLU A 269 -6.23 6.82 -17.92
N ILE A 270 -7.46 6.80 -18.43
CA ILE A 270 -8.17 5.57 -18.80
C ILE A 270 -8.79 5.74 -20.18
N LEU A 271 -8.31 4.93 -21.11
CA LEU A 271 -8.70 4.91 -22.51
C LEU A 271 -9.47 3.62 -22.80
N LEU A 272 -10.50 3.73 -23.62
CA LEU A 272 -11.19 2.57 -24.17
C LEU A 272 -11.26 2.74 -25.69
N ASN A 273 -10.71 1.77 -26.41
CA ASN A 273 -10.82 1.68 -27.85
C ASN A 273 -11.44 0.33 -28.22
N GLU A 274 -12.73 0.36 -28.57
CA GLU A 274 -13.55 -0.83 -28.84
C GLU A 274 -13.53 -1.82 -27.65
N GLN A 275 -12.73 -2.88 -27.77
CA GLN A 275 -12.61 -3.96 -26.80
C GLN A 275 -11.34 -3.87 -25.94
N LYS A 276 -10.50 -2.86 -26.17
CA LYS A 276 -9.22 -2.66 -25.49
C LYS A 276 -9.33 -1.52 -24.47
N LEU A 277 -9.26 -1.87 -23.19
CA LEU A 277 -9.16 -0.93 -22.07
C LEU A 277 -7.69 -0.73 -21.71
N GLU A 278 -7.25 0.52 -21.69
CA GLU A 278 -5.90 0.91 -21.26
C GLU A 278 -6.00 1.82 -20.05
N ILE A 279 -5.24 1.51 -19.01
CA ILE A 279 -5.16 2.27 -17.77
C ILE A 279 -3.71 2.66 -17.60
N VAL A 280 -3.42 3.96 -17.70
CA VAL A 280 -2.06 4.51 -17.72
C VAL A 280 -1.67 5.00 -16.33
N GLU A 281 -0.48 4.62 -15.90
CA GLU A 281 0.10 4.97 -14.59
C GLU A 281 -0.89 4.71 -13.44
N ALA A 282 -1.50 3.52 -13.44
CA ALA A 282 -2.34 3.07 -12.33
C ALA A 282 -1.47 2.86 -11.10
N TYR A 283 -1.86 3.41 -9.95
CA TYR A 283 -1.13 3.26 -8.70
C TYR A 283 -2.06 2.82 -7.58
N PHE A 284 -1.51 2.07 -6.62
CA PHE A 284 -2.27 1.49 -5.52
C PHE A 284 -1.76 1.97 -4.15
N GLY A 285 -2.66 2.23 -3.22
CA GLY A 285 -2.39 2.93 -1.95
C GLY A 285 -1.37 2.24 -1.04
N ILE A 286 -1.45 0.91 -0.83
CA ILE A 286 -0.43 0.17 -0.08
C ILE A 286 0.10 -0.95 -0.95
N GLY A 287 1.24 -0.65 -1.58
CA GLY A 287 2.07 -1.59 -2.32
C GLY A 287 1.30 -2.51 -3.27
N LEU A 288 1.82 -3.74 -3.40
CA LEU A 288 1.34 -4.77 -4.32
C LEU A 288 -0.02 -5.39 -3.98
N GLN A 289 -0.68 -5.06 -2.87
CA GLN A 289 -1.90 -5.81 -2.50
C GLN A 289 -3.06 -5.56 -3.47
N GLY A 290 -3.17 -4.34 -4.01
CA GLY A 290 -4.26 -3.96 -4.90
C GLY A 290 -4.12 -4.51 -6.32
N ILE A 291 -2.90 -4.71 -6.82
CA ILE A 291 -2.67 -5.11 -8.23
C ILE A 291 -3.24 -6.50 -8.53
N PRO A 292 -2.89 -7.58 -7.78
CA PRO A 292 -3.45 -8.91 -8.00
C PRO A 292 -4.98 -8.91 -7.87
N ALA A 293 -5.51 -8.21 -6.87
CA ALA A 293 -6.95 -8.09 -6.62
C ALA A 293 -7.66 -7.45 -7.83
N PHE A 294 -7.11 -6.34 -8.32
CA PHE A 294 -7.63 -5.64 -9.49
C PHE A 294 -7.55 -6.49 -10.76
N PHE A 295 -6.45 -7.22 -10.98
CA PHE A 295 -6.30 -8.09 -12.15
C PHE A 295 -7.28 -9.26 -12.12
N ALA A 296 -7.49 -9.88 -10.96
CA ALA A 296 -8.48 -10.93 -10.78
C ALA A 296 -9.90 -10.41 -11.03
N TRP A 297 -10.22 -9.22 -10.50
CA TRP A 297 -11.49 -8.55 -10.76
C TRP A 297 -11.70 -8.24 -12.25
N LEU A 298 -10.68 -7.76 -12.98
CA LEU A 298 -10.78 -7.54 -14.42
C LEU A 298 -11.09 -8.85 -15.17
N LYS A 299 -10.41 -9.95 -14.82
CA LYS A 299 -10.64 -11.27 -15.43
C LYS A 299 -12.07 -11.76 -15.19
N ASP A 300 -12.56 -11.65 -13.95
CA ASP A 300 -13.94 -11.99 -13.59
C ASP A 300 -14.99 -11.15 -14.33
N ASN A 301 -14.62 -9.94 -14.78
CA ASN A 301 -15.48 -9.06 -15.56
C ASN A 301 -15.25 -9.17 -17.07
N GLY A 302 -14.62 -10.25 -17.55
CA GLY A 302 -14.54 -10.59 -18.98
C GLY A 302 -13.24 -10.17 -19.66
N CYS A 303 -12.23 -9.72 -18.91
CA CYS A 303 -10.88 -9.54 -19.44
C CYS A 303 -10.25 -10.90 -19.75
N HIS A 304 -10.01 -11.20 -21.03
CA HIS A 304 -9.42 -12.49 -21.43
C HIS A 304 -7.92 -12.39 -21.72
N THR A 305 -7.43 -11.20 -22.08
CA THR A 305 -6.01 -10.92 -22.24
C THR A 305 -5.65 -9.70 -21.42
N LEU A 306 -4.82 -9.90 -20.41
CA LEU A 306 -4.34 -8.86 -19.51
C LEU A 306 -2.82 -8.77 -19.66
N HIS A 307 -2.34 -7.59 -20.00
CA HIS A 307 -0.93 -7.23 -20.04
C HIS A 307 -0.70 -6.05 -19.11
N TYR A 308 0.47 -6.01 -18.48
CA TYR A 308 0.86 -4.87 -17.70
C TYR A 308 2.36 -4.64 -17.77
N THR A 309 2.79 -3.42 -17.45
CA THR A 309 4.20 -3.05 -17.30
C THR A 309 4.33 -2.18 -16.07
N ILE A 310 5.40 -2.37 -15.29
CA ILE A 310 5.75 -1.46 -14.21
C ILE A 310 6.32 -0.18 -14.82
N VAL A 311 5.81 0.97 -14.39
CA VAL A 311 6.31 2.27 -14.83
C VAL A 311 7.55 2.59 -14.00
N GLU A 312 8.72 2.43 -14.61
CA GLU A 312 9.98 2.92 -14.06
C GLU A 312 9.95 4.46 -14.10
N LYS A 313 9.95 5.11 -12.94
CA LYS A 313 10.27 6.54 -12.91
C LYS A 313 11.78 6.67 -13.10
N LEU A 314 12.18 7.14 -14.28
CA LEU A 314 13.56 7.51 -14.54
C LEU A 314 13.96 8.61 -13.53
N ARG A 315 14.99 8.32 -12.74
CA ARG A 315 15.62 9.26 -11.79
C ARG A 315 16.20 10.47 -12.51
#